data_AF-A0AAV4GR23-F1
#
_entry.id   AF-A0AAV4GR23-F1
#
_cell.length_a   1.000
_cell.length_b   1.000
_cell.length_c   1.000
_cell.angle_alpha   90.00
_cell.angle_beta   90.00
_cell.angle_gamma   90.00
#
_symmetry.space_group_name_H-M   'P 1'
#
loop_
_entity.id
_entity.type
_entity.pdbx_description
1 polymer ?
#
loop_
_entity_poly.entity_id
_entity_poly.type
_entity_poly.pdbx_seq_one_letter_code
_entity_poly.pdbx_strand_id
1 'polypeptide(L)'
;ANKYAAERGKEVHAQRLKDGTGKSPGLKDILLSIRLLLCNVPFMLINLAAAFDGILVAGFSTFMPKFIEFQFGYPAGTAALYVGLVVVPTGGGATLASGYLVRRFNMKMRGILKFCTVLSALLCFFALAFLMECRNAPFAGVTLPYGQANTHETTFLGKKLNSSCNAGCACTEQDYYPMCGRDNVLYFSPCYAGCTEVFQDGDDKVG
;
A
#
# COMPACT_ATOMS: atom_id res chain seq x y z
N ALA A 1 -16.73 34.47 0.83
CA ALA A 1 -15.25 34.43 0.98
C ALA A 1 -14.77 35.48 1.97
N ASN A 2 -15.17 36.74 1.80
CA ASN A 2 -14.76 37.85 2.67
C ASN A 2 -15.28 37.73 4.11
N LYS A 3 -16.47 37.14 4.33
CA LYS A 3 -17.01 36.88 5.69
C LYS A 3 -16.14 35.93 6.50
N TYR A 4 -15.83 34.74 5.96
CA TYR A 4 -14.99 33.74 6.65
C TYR A 4 -13.55 34.18 6.91
N ALA A 5 -12.95 34.93 5.98
CA ALA A 5 -11.60 35.48 6.16
C ALA A 5 -11.58 36.63 7.19
N ALA A 6 -12.63 37.47 7.21
CA ALA A 6 -12.77 38.54 8.19
C ALA A 6 -13.11 38.00 9.58
N GLU A 7 -13.89 36.91 9.70
CA GLU A 7 -14.16 36.23 10.96
C GLU A 7 -12.89 35.57 11.52
N ARG A 8 -12.12 34.82 10.72
CA ARG A 8 -10.80 34.32 11.15
C ARG A 8 -9.83 35.44 11.54
N GLY A 9 -9.80 36.53 10.78
CA GLY A 9 -8.97 37.68 11.09
C GLY A 9 -9.32 38.29 12.44
N LYS A 10 -10.62 38.39 12.76
CA LYS A 10 -11.12 38.86 14.06
C LYS A 10 -10.84 37.86 15.19
N GLU A 11 -10.94 36.56 14.95
CA GLU A 11 -10.62 35.52 15.94
C GLU A 11 -9.13 35.51 16.31
N VAL A 12 -8.24 35.60 15.31
CA VAL A 12 -6.78 35.66 15.52
C VAL A 12 -6.36 36.95 16.21
N HIS A 13 -6.97 38.10 15.88
CA HIS A 13 -6.72 39.36 16.58
C HIS A 13 -7.26 39.35 18.02
N ALA A 14 -8.45 38.78 18.24
CA ALA A 14 -9.04 38.65 19.57
C ALA A 14 -8.25 37.69 20.47
N GLN A 15 -7.65 36.64 19.91
CA GLN A 15 -6.73 35.75 20.63
C GLN A 15 -5.38 36.45 20.93
N ARG A 16 -4.79 37.16 19.97
CA ARG A 16 -3.56 37.95 20.20
C ARG A 16 -3.71 39.02 21.29
N LEU A 17 -4.88 39.65 21.39
CA LEU A 17 -5.17 40.63 22.45
C LEU A 17 -5.26 39.98 23.84
N LYS A 18 -5.62 38.70 23.94
CA LYS A 18 -5.62 37.95 25.21
C LYS A 18 -4.23 37.42 25.59
N ASP A 19 -3.40 37.08 24.62
CA ASP A 19 -2.03 36.60 24.85
C ASP A 19 -1.03 37.71 25.23
N GLY A 20 -1.40 38.99 25.06
CA GLY A 20 -0.56 40.15 25.41
C GLY A 20 -0.41 40.39 26.92
N THR A 21 -1.20 39.73 27.76
CA THR A 21 -0.96 39.68 29.21
C THR A 21 -0.05 38.49 29.48
N GLY A 22 1.24 38.70 29.74
CA GLY A 22 2.29 37.68 29.92
C GLY A 22 2.06 36.69 31.06
N LYS A 23 1.01 35.87 30.94
CA LYS A 23 0.61 34.81 31.86
C LYS A 23 0.78 33.49 31.12
N SER A 24 1.61 32.61 31.67
CA SER A 24 1.86 31.28 31.13
C SER A 24 0.54 30.56 30.85
N PRO A 25 0.30 30.00 29.65
CA PRO A 25 -0.96 29.34 29.34
C PRO A 25 -1.20 28.20 30.34
N GLY A 26 -2.31 28.26 31.06
CA GLY A 26 -2.66 27.25 32.05
C GLY A 26 -3.11 25.95 31.38
N LEU A 27 -2.98 24.82 32.07
CA LEU A 27 -3.43 23.50 31.57
C LEU A 27 -4.90 23.51 31.11
N LYS A 28 -5.73 24.35 31.73
CA LYS A 28 -7.14 24.55 31.38
C LYS A 28 -7.33 25.26 30.03
N ASP A 29 -6.48 26.22 29.70
CA ASP A 29 -6.53 26.94 28.43
C ASP A 29 -6.09 26.03 27.27
N ILE A 30 -5.13 25.14 27.56
CA ILE A 30 -4.69 24.08 26.63
C ILE A 30 -5.82 23.07 26.39
N LEU A 31 -6.44 22.54 27.46
CA LEU A 31 -7.58 21.61 27.33
C LEU A 31 -8.77 22.22 26.59
N LEU A 32 -9.07 23.50 26.87
CA LEU A 32 -10.13 24.22 26.19
C LEU A 32 -9.82 24.40 24.70
N SER A 33 -8.57 24.70 24.35
CA SER A 33 -8.11 24.80 22.96
C SER A 33 -8.18 23.45 22.23
N ILE A 34 -7.78 22.36 22.88
CA ILE A 34 -7.91 20.99 22.35
C ILE A 34 -9.38 20.66 22.09
N ARG A 35 -10.28 20.96 23.03
CA ARG A 35 -11.71 20.70 22.87
C ARG A 35 -12.30 21.51 21.72
N LEU A 36 -11.91 22.78 21.57
CA LEU A 36 -12.31 23.64 20.45
C LEU A 36 -11.83 23.11 19.10
N LEU A 37 -10.60 22.57 19.03
CA LEU A 37 -10.06 21.93 17.84
C LEU A 37 -10.81 20.61 17.51
N LEU A 38 -11.08 19.78 18.51
CA LEU A 38 -11.80 18.51 18.34
C LEU A 38 -13.27 18.70 17.93
N CYS A 39 -13.93 19.78 18.37
CA CYS A 39 -15.29 20.10 17.94
C CYS A 39 -15.33 20.74 16.53
N ASN A 40 -14.19 21.06 15.92
CA ASN A 40 -14.13 21.64 14.59
C ASN A 40 -14.17 20.55 13.51
N VAL A 41 -15.34 20.38 12.88
CA VAL A 41 -15.62 19.32 11.90
C VAL A 41 -14.60 19.29 10.75
N PRO A 42 -14.30 20.40 10.03
CA PRO A 42 -13.22 20.42 9.04
C PRO A 42 -11.87 19.93 9.52
N PHE A 43 -11.46 20.27 10.75
CA PHE A 43 -10.19 19.82 11.32
C PHE A 43 -10.20 18.31 11.55
N MET A 44 -11.29 17.77 12.11
CA MET A 44 -11.42 16.33 12.33
C MET A 44 -11.45 15.54 11.02
N LEU A 45 -12.13 16.03 9.98
CA LEU A 45 -12.15 15.38 8.67
C LEU A 45 -10.75 15.32 8.02
N ILE A 46 -9.95 16.38 8.14
CA ILE A 46 -8.57 16.39 7.64
C ILE A 46 -7.70 15.39 8.40
N ASN A 47 -7.83 15.31 9.73
CA ASN A 47 -7.09 14.33 10.53
C ASN A 47 -7.51 12.89 10.21
N LEU A 48 -8.81 12.65 10.02
CA LEU A 48 -9.31 11.34 9.63
C LEU A 48 -8.78 10.92 8.26
N ALA A 49 -8.77 11.83 7.28
CA ALA A 49 -8.17 11.60 5.97
C ALA A 49 -6.66 11.27 6.08
N ALA A 50 -5.92 12.06 6.86
CA ALA A 50 -4.50 11.80 7.10
C ALA A 50 -4.24 10.46 7.80
N ALA A 51 -5.15 10.02 8.68
CA ALA A 51 -5.07 8.71 9.33
C ALA A 51 -5.26 7.57 8.32
N PHE A 52 -6.23 7.68 7.41
CA PHE A 52 -6.42 6.70 6.34
C PHE A 52 -5.19 6.62 5.41
N ASP A 53 -4.64 7.76 5.02
CA ASP A 53 -3.40 7.81 4.22
C ASP A 53 -2.23 7.15 4.98
N GLY A 54 -2.12 7.40 6.29
CA GLY A 54 -1.10 6.78 7.14
C GLY A 54 -1.22 5.25 7.21
N ILE A 55 -2.44 4.72 7.34
CA ILE A 55 -2.68 3.27 7.33
C ILE A 55 -2.26 2.67 5.98
N LEU A 56 -2.62 3.31 4.86
CA LEU A 56 -2.24 2.85 3.53
C LEU A 56 -0.73 2.82 3.36
N VAL A 57 -0.04 3.92 3.70
CA VAL A 57 1.42 4.01 3.60
C VAL A 57 2.10 2.98 4.50
N ALA A 58 1.62 2.77 5.72
CA ALA A 58 2.15 1.76 6.62
C ALA A 58 2.00 0.35 6.03
N GLY A 59 0.81 0.00 5.52
CA GLY A 59 0.57 -1.30 4.90
C GLY A 59 1.43 -1.54 3.66
N PHE A 60 1.51 -0.56 2.75
CA PHE A 60 2.40 -0.68 1.59
C PHE A 60 3.87 -0.77 2.01
N SER A 61 4.31 0.04 2.97
CA SER A 61 5.71 0.01 3.41
C SER A 61 6.11 -1.34 4.03
N THR A 62 5.19 -2.02 4.73
CA THR A 62 5.50 -3.30 5.38
C THR A 62 5.37 -4.49 4.43
N PHE A 63 4.34 -4.51 3.59
CA PHE A 63 4.03 -5.67 2.75
C PHE A 63 4.65 -5.61 1.35
N MET A 64 5.01 -4.43 0.84
CA MET A 64 5.61 -4.29 -0.50
C MET A 64 6.93 -5.08 -0.65
N PRO A 65 7.89 -5.03 0.29
CA PRO A 65 9.12 -5.81 0.14
C PRO A 65 8.86 -7.31 0.11
N LYS A 66 7.92 -7.78 0.95
CA LYS A 66 7.50 -9.18 0.98
C LYS A 66 6.80 -9.61 -0.31
N PHE A 67 5.97 -8.74 -0.88
CA PHE A 67 5.36 -8.99 -2.17
C PHE A 67 6.42 -9.19 -3.26
N ILE A 68 7.45 -8.33 -3.30
CA ILE A 68 8.55 -8.46 -4.26
C ILE A 68 9.37 -9.72 -4.03
N GLU A 69 9.65 -10.06 -2.77
CA GLU A 69 10.33 -11.31 -2.39
C GLU A 69 9.57 -12.54 -2.90
N PHE A 70 8.26 -12.61 -2.70
CA PHE A 70 7.44 -13.73 -3.17
C PHE A 70 7.25 -13.75 -4.69
N GLN A 71 7.11 -12.58 -5.31
CA GLN A 71 6.78 -12.49 -6.73
C GLN A 71 8.01 -12.66 -7.64
N PHE A 72 9.19 -12.23 -7.19
CA PHE A 72 10.43 -12.23 -8.00
C PHE A 72 11.54 -13.11 -7.40
N GLY A 73 11.30 -13.76 -6.25
CA GLY A 73 12.29 -14.65 -5.63
C GLY A 73 13.53 -13.94 -5.09
N TYR A 74 13.52 -12.60 -4.95
CA TYR A 74 14.66 -11.86 -4.43
C TYR A 74 14.82 -12.05 -2.91
N PRO A 75 16.06 -12.08 -2.39
CA PRO A 75 16.29 -12.06 -0.95
C PRO A 75 15.63 -10.85 -0.28
N ALA A 76 15.05 -11.05 0.91
CA ALA A 76 14.30 -10.02 1.65
C ALA A 76 15.05 -8.69 1.80
N GLY A 77 16.37 -8.74 2.04
CA GLY A 77 17.22 -7.55 2.15
C GLY A 77 17.33 -6.76 0.84
N THR A 78 17.52 -7.45 -0.29
CA THR A 78 17.64 -6.83 -1.62
C THR A 78 16.31 -6.23 -2.07
N ALA A 79 15.20 -6.94 -1.85
CA ALA A 79 13.85 -6.43 -2.13
C ALA A 79 13.55 -5.15 -1.34
N ALA A 80 13.86 -5.15 -0.04
CA ALA A 80 13.69 -3.97 0.81
C ALA A 80 14.56 -2.77 0.37
N LEU A 81 15.80 -3.03 -0.08
CA LEU A 81 16.68 -1.99 -0.61
C LEU A 81 16.13 -1.33 -1.88
N TYR A 82 15.59 -2.11 -2.83
CA TYR A 82 14.98 -1.55 -4.04
C TYR A 82 13.75 -0.71 -3.71
N VAL A 83 12.86 -1.21 -2.85
CA VAL A 83 11.68 -0.44 -2.40
C VAL A 83 12.12 0.86 -1.73
N GLY A 84 13.08 0.80 -0.81
CA GLY A 84 13.61 1.98 -0.13
C GLY A 84 14.24 2.98 -1.10
N LEU A 85 15.02 2.50 -2.06
CA LEU A 85 15.68 3.32 -3.08
C LEU A 85 14.68 4.07 -3.97
N VAL A 86 13.51 3.50 -4.23
CA VAL A 86 12.46 4.15 -5.03
C VAL A 86 11.60 5.07 -4.15
N VAL A 87 11.15 4.60 -2.98
CA VAL A 87 10.19 5.30 -2.13
C VAL A 87 10.79 6.55 -1.49
N VAL A 88 12.03 6.50 -1.02
CA VAL A 88 12.68 7.65 -0.32
C VAL A 88 12.82 8.87 -1.23
N PRO A 89 13.46 8.80 -2.42
CA PRO A 89 13.57 9.96 -3.30
C PRO A 89 12.22 10.37 -3.86
N THR A 90 11.30 9.44 -4.11
CA THR A 90 9.94 9.77 -4.56
C THR A 90 9.18 10.56 -3.49
N GLY A 91 9.24 10.16 -2.23
CA GLY A 91 8.57 10.86 -1.12
C GLY A 91 9.15 12.26 -0.89
N GLY A 92 10.47 12.37 -0.85
CA GLY A 92 11.15 13.68 -0.74
C GLY A 92 10.85 14.58 -1.94
N GLY A 93 11.00 14.03 -3.15
CA GLY A 93 10.74 14.73 -4.41
C GLY A 93 9.29 15.19 -4.54
N ALA A 94 8.31 14.36 -4.20
CA ALA A 94 6.89 14.70 -4.25
C ALA A 94 6.53 15.81 -3.26
N THR A 95 7.09 15.76 -2.04
CA THR A 95 6.87 16.79 -1.02
C THR A 95 7.44 18.14 -1.48
N LEU A 96 8.65 18.14 -2.03
CA LEU A 96 9.27 19.35 -2.58
C LEU A 96 8.52 19.89 -3.80
N ALA A 97 8.15 19.01 -4.74
CA ALA A 97 7.46 19.38 -5.96
C ALA A 97 6.07 19.95 -5.67
N SER A 98 5.29 19.34 -4.76
CA SER A 98 3.98 19.86 -4.36
C SER A 98 4.07 21.23 -3.69
N GLY A 99 5.06 21.44 -2.81
CA GLY A 99 5.33 22.73 -2.20
C GLY A 99 5.77 23.79 -3.22
N TYR A 100 6.67 23.43 -4.14
CA TYR A 100 7.11 24.30 -5.23
C TYR A 100 5.93 24.69 -6.13
N LEU A 101 5.05 23.75 -6.47
CA LEU A 101 3.87 23.98 -7.30
C LEU A 101 2.92 25.00 -6.68
N VAL A 102 2.59 24.84 -5.38
CA VAL A 102 1.73 25.78 -4.66
C VAL A 102 2.34 27.19 -4.65
N ARG A 103 3.65 27.30 -4.44
CA ARG A 103 4.38 28.57 -4.44
C ARG A 103 4.43 29.20 -5.84
N ARG A 104 4.68 28.40 -6.88
CA ARG A 104 4.82 28.87 -8.26
C ARG A 104 3.52 29.40 -8.85
N PHE A 105 2.38 28.82 -8.45
CA PHE A 105 1.05 29.19 -8.92
C PHE A 105 0.30 30.16 -7.98
N ASN A 106 0.90 30.55 -6.84
CA ASN A 106 0.27 31.42 -5.82
C ASN A 106 -1.18 31.00 -5.51
N MET A 107 -1.39 29.69 -5.32
CA MET A 107 -2.73 29.14 -5.19
C MET A 107 -3.38 29.58 -3.87
N LYS A 108 -4.51 30.27 -3.95
CA LYS A 108 -5.38 30.53 -2.79
C LYS A 108 -5.94 29.20 -2.25
N MET A 109 -6.42 29.17 -1.00
CA MET A 109 -6.99 27.96 -0.36
C MET A 109 -7.97 27.17 -1.23
N ARG A 110 -8.79 27.85 -2.04
CA ARG A 110 -9.72 27.21 -2.97
C ARG A 110 -9.02 26.48 -4.13
N GLY A 111 -7.91 27.03 -4.62
CA GLY A 111 -7.10 26.42 -5.68
C GLY A 111 -6.38 25.17 -5.17
N ILE A 112 -5.83 25.23 -3.95
CA ILE A 112 -5.20 24.08 -3.29
C ILE A 112 -6.21 22.94 -3.12
N LEU A 113 -7.43 23.26 -2.65
CA LEU A 113 -8.47 22.24 -2.47
C LEU A 113 -8.89 21.62 -3.81
N LYS A 114 -9.06 22.42 -4.87
CA LYS A 114 -9.35 21.91 -6.22
C LYS A 114 -8.23 21.00 -6.75
N PHE A 115 -6.98 21.42 -6.58
CA PHE A 115 -5.82 20.63 -7.01
C PHE A 115 -5.78 19.28 -6.27
N CYS A 116 -5.98 19.29 -4.96
CA CYS A 116 -6.08 18.07 -4.15
C CYS A 116 -7.21 17.17 -4.64
N THR A 117 -8.42 17.70 -4.90
CA THR A 117 -9.54 16.89 -5.39
C THR A 117 -9.27 16.29 -6.78
N VAL A 118 -8.59 17.01 -7.68
CA VAL A 118 -8.23 16.47 -8.99
C VAL A 118 -7.22 15.34 -8.84
N LEU A 119 -6.21 15.51 -7.98
CA LEU A 119 -5.20 14.48 -7.72
C LEU A 119 -5.83 13.23 -7.09
N SER A 120 -6.71 13.38 -6.10
CA SER A 120 -7.44 12.25 -5.51
C SER A 120 -8.33 11.53 -6.52
N ALA A 121 -9.00 12.26 -7.42
CA ALA A 121 -9.81 11.65 -8.47
C ALA A 121 -8.97 10.87 -9.47
N LEU A 122 -7.79 11.40 -9.86
CA LEU A 122 -6.83 10.68 -10.71
C LEU A 122 -6.32 9.40 -10.03
N LEU A 123 -5.96 9.46 -8.75
CA LEU A 123 -5.53 8.29 -7.99
C LEU A 123 -6.65 7.23 -7.91
N CYS A 124 -7.88 7.66 -7.67
CA CYS A 124 -9.04 6.76 -7.66
C CYS A 124 -9.25 6.11 -9.04
N PHE A 125 -9.11 6.88 -10.13
CA PHE A 125 -9.18 6.35 -11.49
C PHE A 125 -8.10 5.29 -11.77
N PHE A 126 -6.85 5.54 -11.38
CA PHE A 126 -5.78 4.54 -11.49
C PHE A 126 -6.02 3.34 -10.57
N ALA A 127 -6.65 3.53 -9.41
CA ALA A 127 -7.02 2.43 -8.54
C ALA A 127 -8.07 1.51 -9.19
N LEU A 128 -8.94 2.02 -10.06
CA LEU A 128 -9.86 1.20 -10.85
C LEU A 128 -9.12 0.26 -11.81
N ALA A 129 -7.86 0.52 -12.16
CA ALA A 129 -7.06 -0.41 -12.94
C ALA A 129 -6.81 -1.73 -12.19
N PHE A 130 -6.81 -1.72 -10.85
CA PHE A 130 -6.76 -2.96 -10.06
C PHE A 130 -8.04 -3.79 -10.16
N LEU A 131 -9.16 -3.21 -10.62
CA LEU A 131 -10.39 -3.96 -10.91
C LEU A 131 -10.36 -4.63 -12.29
N MET A 132 -9.33 -4.37 -13.11
CA MET A 132 -9.09 -5.20 -14.29
C MET A 132 -8.54 -6.54 -13.82
N GLU A 133 -9.45 -7.47 -13.56
CA GLU A 133 -9.09 -8.85 -13.27
C GLU A 133 -8.41 -9.45 -14.51
N CYS A 134 -7.12 -9.77 -14.38
CA CYS A 134 -6.50 -10.73 -15.27
C CYS A 134 -7.01 -12.12 -14.86
N ARG A 135 -7.20 -13.02 -15.83
CA ARG A 135 -7.60 -14.40 -15.55
C ARG A 135 -6.51 -15.04 -14.68
N ASN A 136 -6.81 -15.28 -13.41
CA ASN A 136 -5.90 -15.98 -12.49
C ASN A 136 -5.48 -17.31 -13.12
N ALA A 137 -4.17 -17.52 -13.29
CA ALA A 137 -3.67 -18.80 -13.76
C ALA A 137 -4.06 -19.89 -12.74
N PRO A 138 -4.60 -21.03 -13.19
CA PRO A 138 -5.00 -22.08 -12.25
C PRO A 138 -3.76 -22.61 -11.51
N PHE A 139 -3.76 -22.55 -10.19
CA PHE A 139 -2.70 -23.00 -9.32
C PHE A 139 -3.03 -24.38 -8.73
N ALA A 140 -2.12 -25.35 -8.93
CA ALA A 140 -2.24 -26.71 -8.42
C ALA A 140 -2.25 -26.74 -6.88
N GLY A 141 -3.35 -27.21 -6.29
CA GLY A 141 -3.52 -27.37 -4.84
C GLY A 141 -4.15 -26.15 -4.14
N VAL A 142 -4.35 -25.04 -4.88
CA VAL A 142 -4.96 -23.80 -4.37
C VAL A 142 -6.27 -23.49 -5.09
N THR A 143 -6.26 -23.39 -6.43
CA THR A 143 -7.48 -23.15 -7.23
C THR A 143 -7.94 -24.40 -7.97
N LEU A 144 -7.04 -25.36 -8.22
CA LEU A 144 -7.38 -26.68 -8.75
C LEU A 144 -7.02 -27.78 -7.73
N PRO A 145 -7.82 -28.86 -7.65
CA PRO A 145 -7.43 -30.01 -6.86
C PRO A 145 -6.16 -30.63 -7.44
N TYR A 146 -5.17 -30.87 -6.59
CA TYR A 146 -3.92 -31.53 -6.97
C TYR A 146 -3.89 -32.94 -6.37
N GLY A 147 -3.96 -33.96 -7.22
CA GLY A 147 -4.16 -35.36 -6.80
C GLY A 147 -5.61 -35.69 -6.41
N GLN A 148 -5.81 -36.75 -5.60
CA GLN A 148 -7.14 -37.23 -5.15
C GLN A 148 -7.76 -36.33 -4.05
N ALA A 149 -7.52 -35.02 -4.08
CA ALA A 149 -8.08 -34.09 -3.11
C ALA A 149 -9.45 -33.60 -3.60
N ASN A 150 -10.51 -33.93 -2.85
CA ASN A 150 -11.84 -33.35 -3.07
C ASN A 150 -11.76 -31.82 -2.92
N THR A 151 -12.39 -31.09 -3.84
CA THR A 151 -12.41 -29.63 -4.00
C THR A 151 -12.95 -28.84 -2.79
N HIS A 152 -13.39 -29.51 -1.72
CA HIS A 152 -14.00 -28.89 -0.54
C HIS A 152 -13.00 -28.52 0.57
N GLU A 153 -11.71 -28.85 0.42
CA GLU A 153 -10.64 -28.56 1.41
C GLU A 153 -9.48 -27.72 0.85
N THR A 154 -9.67 -26.98 -0.26
CA THR A 154 -8.66 -26.04 -0.75
C THR A 154 -8.65 -24.80 0.15
N THR A 155 -7.90 -24.87 1.25
CA THR A 155 -7.66 -23.71 2.12
C THR A 155 -6.80 -22.72 1.34
N PHE A 156 -6.94 -21.41 1.60
CA PHE A 156 -6.10 -20.31 1.06
C PHE A 156 -4.57 -20.54 1.21
N LEU A 157 -4.16 -21.52 2.03
CA LEU A 157 -2.79 -21.96 2.24
C LEU A 157 -2.36 -23.24 1.48
N GLY A 158 -3.19 -23.82 0.60
CA GLY A 158 -2.78 -24.95 -0.26
C GLY A 158 -2.19 -26.14 0.50
N LYS A 159 -2.88 -26.65 1.53
CA LYS A 159 -2.34 -27.72 2.42
C LYS A 159 -2.11 -29.10 1.77
N LYS A 160 -2.39 -29.28 0.48
CA LYS A 160 -2.17 -30.54 -0.24
C LYS A 160 -1.49 -30.28 -1.58
N LEU A 161 -0.20 -29.96 -1.52
CA LEU A 161 0.68 -29.87 -2.70
C LEU A 161 1.16 -31.25 -3.18
N ASN A 162 0.82 -32.34 -2.48
CA ASN A 162 1.22 -33.70 -2.84
C ASN A 162 0.16 -34.39 -3.69
N SER A 163 0.60 -35.01 -4.79
CA SER A 163 -0.18 -35.79 -5.73
C SER A 163 0.57 -37.06 -6.15
N SER A 164 -0.02 -37.89 -7.00
CA SER A 164 0.71 -39.03 -7.60
C SER A 164 1.89 -38.59 -8.47
N CYS A 165 1.87 -37.37 -8.99
CA CYS A 165 2.91 -36.85 -9.88
C CYS A 165 4.24 -36.62 -9.15
N ASN A 166 4.20 -36.11 -7.92
CA ASN A 166 5.39 -35.86 -7.09
C ASN A 166 5.57 -36.89 -5.96
N ALA A 167 4.80 -37.99 -5.95
CA ALA A 167 4.90 -39.03 -4.92
C ALA A 167 6.28 -39.70 -4.85
N GLY A 168 7.06 -39.67 -5.94
CA GLY A 168 8.44 -40.16 -6.00
C GLY A 168 9.50 -39.10 -5.69
N CYS A 169 9.08 -37.85 -5.40
CA CYS A 169 9.96 -36.72 -5.21
C CYS A 169 9.93 -36.28 -3.74
N ALA A 170 11.09 -36.18 -3.08
CA ALA A 170 11.20 -35.73 -1.70
C ALA A 170 11.12 -34.18 -1.61
N CYS A 171 10.00 -33.61 -2.03
CA CYS A 171 9.83 -32.16 -2.13
C CYS A 171 9.76 -31.48 -0.75
N THR A 172 10.33 -30.28 -0.67
CA THR A 172 10.33 -29.43 0.53
C THR A 172 9.40 -28.24 0.31
N GLU A 173 8.60 -27.88 1.31
CA GLU A 173 7.75 -26.67 1.28
C GLU A 173 8.56 -25.38 1.50
N GLN A 174 9.87 -25.48 1.71
CA GLN A 174 10.75 -24.33 1.95
C GLN A 174 11.24 -23.71 0.63
N ASP A 175 11.29 -24.50 -0.44
CA ASP A 175 11.79 -24.08 -1.74
C ASP A 175 10.64 -23.64 -2.66
N TYR A 176 10.16 -22.42 -2.47
CA TYR A 176 9.16 -21.81 -3.35
C TYR A 176 9.83 -21.28 -4.62
N TYR A 177 9.46 -21.86 -5.77
CA TYR A 177 9.95 -21.42 -7.08
C TYR A 177 8.84 -21.63 -8.12
N PRO A 178 7.88 -20.70 -8.20
CA PRO A 178 6.67 -20.93 -8.98
C PRO A 178 6.99 -21.06 -10.46
N MET A 179 6.42 -22.07 -11.12
CA MET A 179 6.59 -22.30 -12.55
C MET A 179 5.27 -22.67 -13.22
N CYS A 180 5.11 -22.24 -14.47
CA CYS A 180 3.97 -22.61 -15.29
C CYS A 180 4.26 -23.94 -15.99
N GLY A 181 3.46 -24.97 -15.72
CA GLY A 181 3.50 -26.23 -16.45
C GLY A 181 2.97 -26.10 -17.87
N ARG A 182 3.28 -27.07 -18.72
CA ARG A 182 2.79 -27.13 -20.11
C ARG A 182 1.26 -27.24 -20.20
N ASP A 183 0.61 -27.64 -19.12
CA ASP A 183 -0.83 -27.70 -18.93
C ASP A 183 -1.48 -26.35 -18.55
N ASN A 184 -0.69 -25.26 -18.54
CA ASN A 184 -1.08 -23.92 -18.10
C ASN A 184 -1.49 -23.85 -16.62
N VAL A 185 -0.97 -24.78 -15.80
CA VAL A 185 -1.17 -24.80 -14.35
C VAL A 185 0.09 -24.28 -13.65
N LEU A 186 -0.09 -23.44 -12.64
CA LEU A 186 0.99 -22.93 -11.81
C LEU A 186 1.29 -23.91 -10.67
N TYR A 187 2.55 -24.28 -10.53
CA TYR A 187 3.03 -25.21 -9.50
C TYR A 187 3.89 -24.49 -8.46
N PHE A 188 3.93 -24.99 -7.22
CA PHE A 188 4.70 -24.41 -6.11
C PHE A 188 6.22 -24.42 -6.37
N SER A 189 6.74 -25.50 -6.96
CA SER A 189 8.13 -25.62 -7.39
C SER A 189 8.28 -26.68 -8.48
N PRO A 190 9.43 -26.76 -9.18
CA PRO A 190 9.71 -27.83 -10.15
C PRO A 190 9.60 -29.24 -9.57
N CYS A 191 9.95 -29.41 -8.29
CA CYS A 191 9.76 -30.68 -7.60
C CYS A 191 8.27 -31.03 -7.47
N TYR A 192 7.44 -30.05 -7.08
CA TYR A 192 6.00 -30.27 -6.98
C TYR A 192 5.33 -30.50 -8.33
N ALA A 193 5.93 -30.05 -9.43
CA ALA A 193 5.50 -30.37 -10.80
C ALA A 193 5.96 -31.76 -11.29
N GLY A 194 6.77 -32.49 -10.51
CA GLY A 194 7.28 -33.81 -10.88
C GLY A 194 8.38 -33.79 -11.95
N CYS A 195 9.01 -32.64 -12.19
CA CYS A 195 10.09 -32.50 -13.17
C CYS A 195 11.36 -33.22 -12.68
N THR A 196 11.92 -34.09 -13.52
CA THR A 196 13.21 -34.77 -13.27
C THR A 196 14.40 -34.00 -13.84
N GLU A 197 14.15 -33.12 -14.81
CA GLU A 197 15.13 -32.23 -15.42
C GLU A 197 14.61 -30.80 -15.31
N VAL A 198 15.51 -29.85 -15.01
CA VAL A 198 15.18 -28.44 -14.87
C VAL A 198 16.10 -27.66 -15.80
N PHE A 199 15.52 -26.98 -16.78
CA PHE A 199 16.22 -26.08 -17.69
C PHE A 199 16.08 -24.64 -17.20
N GLN A 200 17.07 -23.81 -17.49
CA GLN A 200 17.05 -22.39 -17.16
C GLN A 200 16.74 -21.61 -18.44
N ASP A 201 15.60 -20.93 -18.47
CA ASP A 201 15.26 -19.97 -19.54
C ASP A 201 15.28 -18.56 -18.94
N GLY A 202 16.44 -17.90 -19.02
CA GLY A 202 16.69 -16.63 -18.35
C GLY A 202 16.76 -16.78 -16.81
N ASP A 203 16.02 -15.93 -16.09
CA ASP A 203 15.91 -15.98 -14.63
C ASP A 203 14.87 -17.00 -14.14
N ASP A 204 14.13 -17.64 -15.05
CA ASP A 204 13.06 -18.60 -14.78
C ASP A 204 13.56 -20.06 -14.97
N LYS A 205 13.28 -20.91 -13.98
CA LYS A 205 13.46 -22.37 -14.09
C LYS A 205 12.22 -22.98 -14.74
N VAL A 206 12.43 -23.58 -15.88
CA VAL A 206 11.44 -24.34 -16.66
C VAL A 206 11.79 -25.83 -16.57
N GLY A 207 10.81 -26.71 -16.70
CA GLY A 207 11.00 -28.16 -16.56
C GLY A 207 10.12 -28.96 -17.50
#